data_AF-A0A241XRW5-F1
#
_entry.id   AF-A0A241XRW5-F1
#
_cell.length_a   1.000
_cell.length_b   1.000
_cell.length_c   1.000
_cell.angle_alpha   90.00
_cell.angle_beta   90.00
_cell.angle_gamma   90.00
#
_symmetry.space_group_name_H-M   'P 1'
#
loop_
_entity.id
_entity.type
_entity.pdbx_description
1 polymer ?
#
loop_
_entity_poly.entity_id
_entity_poly.type
_entity_poly.pdbx_seq_one_letter_code
_entity_poly.pdbx_strand_id
1 'polypeptide(L)'
;MQNVERKVIRWLLSSDTGLSSTAICAHMIGETPEDDDFSAPSDPSDLGRCLRLLDIFPEWKPRIHEMAVHGPAWAGLIKQWDTIVDLYYNEGGVPLAQRERSPETYKAMKLAIADGYRNDPRYICRFGSDGMLYSASLKVTEDEAETEV
;
A
#
# COMPACT_ATOMS: atom_id res chain seq x y z
N MET A 1 -21.90 9.62 -19.63
CA MET A 1 -21.24 9.20 -18.38
C MET A 1 -20.63 7.83 -18.64
N GLN A 2 -19.31 7.65 -18.53
CA GLN A 2 -18.71 6.31 -18.64
C GLN A 2 -19.05 5.54 -17.36
N ASN A 3 -19.56 4.31 -17.47
CA ASN A 3 -19.77 3.42 -16.32
C ASN A 3 -18.43 3.16 -15.61
N VAL A 4 -18.43 3.02 -14.27
CA VAL A 4 -17.25 2.71 -13.46
C VAL A 4 -16.52 1.48 -14.03
N GLU A 5 -17.27 0.43 -14.39
CA GLU A 5 -16.75 -0.76 -15.06
C GLU A 5 -15.92 -0.44 -16.30
N ARG A 6 -16.40 0.46 -17.17
CA ARG A 6 -15.68 0.81 -18.40
C ARG A 6 -14.43 1.64 -18.13
N LYS A 7 -14.44 2.48 -17.08
CA LYS A 7 -13.22 3.18 -16.63
C LYS A 7 -12.22 2.18 -16.06
N VAL A 8 -12.67 1.19 -15.27
CA VAL A 8 -11.84 0.14 -14.69
C VAL A 8 -11.21 -0.69 -15.80
N ILE A 9 -11.98 -1.16 -16.78
CA ILE A 9 -11.46 -1.91 -17.93
C ILE A 9 -10.40 -1.10 -18.69
N ARG A 10 -10.63 0.20 -18.93
CA ARG A 10 -9.64 1.05 -19.61
C ARG A 10 -8.36 1.21 -18.82
N TRP A 11 -8.46 1.37 -17.51
CA TRP A 11 -7.30 1.45 -16.63
C TRP A 11 -6.54 0.12 -16.58
N LEU A 12 -7.25 -1.00 -16.43
CA LEU A 12 -6.68 -2.36 -16.45
C LEU A 12 -5.92 -2.67 -17.76
N LEU A 13 -6.44 -2.19 -18.90
CA LEU A 13 -5.80 -2.35 -20.21
C LEU A 13 -4.68 -1.34 -20.48
N SER A 14 -4.42 -0.41 -19.55
CA SER A 14 -3.30 0.52 -19.64
C SER A 14 -2.02 -0.09 -19.07
N SER A 15 -0.89 0.58 -19.27
CA SER A 15 0.39 0.23 -18.65
C SER A 15 0.57 0.81 -17.25
N ASP A 16 -0.44 1.50 -16.70
CA ASP A 16 -0.35 2.24 -15.42
C ASP A 16 -0.98 1.45 -14.27
N THR A 17 -0.62 0.17 -14.17
CA THR A 17 -1.14 -0.81 -13.21
C THR A 17 0.00 -1.49 -12.46
N GLY A 18 -0.34 -2.13 -11.35
CA GLY A 18 0.58 -2.86 -10.47
C GLY A 18 -0.16 -3.39 -9.25
N LEU A 19 0.43 -4.35 -8.53
CA LEU A 19 -0.24 -5.11 -7.47
C LEU A 19 -0.97 -4.21 -6.46
N SER A 20 -0.32 -3.16 -5.97
CA SER A 20 -0.91 -2.24 -4.99
C SER A 20 -2.07 -1.39 -5.53
N SER A 21 -2.00 -0.94 -6.79
CA SER A 21 -3.12 -0.25 -7.42
C SER A 21 -4.27 -1.20 -7.75
N THR A 22 -3.98 -2.45 -8.11
CA THR A 22 -4.98 -3.51 -8.30
C THR A 22 -5.67 -3.86 -6.99
N ALA A 23 -4.95 -3.94 -5.88
CA ALA A 23 -5.52 -4.14 -4.55
C ALA A 23 -6.52 -3.03 -4.18
N ILE A 24 -6.18 -1.76 -4.43
CA ILE A 24 -7.14 -0.64 -4.25
C ILE A 24 -8.36 -0.84 -5.15
N CYS A 25 -8.15 -1.11 -6.44
CA CYS A 25 -9.25 -1.28 -7.38
C CYS A 25 -10.20 -2.40 -6.94
N ALA A 26 -9.67 -3.56 -6.57
CA ALA A 26 -10.43 -4.73 -6.11
C ALA A 26 -11.30 -4.38 -4.90
N HIS A 27 -10.70 -3.77 -3.86
CA HIS A 27 -11.44 -3.30 -2.68
C HIS A 27 -12.57 -2.33 -3.04
N MET A 28 -12.30 -1.36 -3.92
CA MET A 28 -13.26 -0.31 -4.25
C MET A 28 -14.46 -0.82 -5.03
N ILE A 29 -14.30 -1.88 -5.81
CA ILE A 29 -15.37 -2.54 -6.58
C ILE A 29 -15.99 -3.75 -5.88
N GLY A 30 -15.50 -4.12 -4.69
CA GLY A 30 -16.01 -5.24 -3.90
C GLY A 30 -15.55 -6.61 -4.41
N GLU A 31 -14.39 -6.68 -5.06
CA GLU A 31 -13.77 -7.89 -5.58
C GLU A 31 -12.49 -8.23 -4.80
N THR A 32 -12.00 -9.45 -5.00
CA THR A 32 -10.76 -9.94 -4.40
C THR A 32 -9.68 -10.12 -5.47
N PRO A 33 -8.43 -9.64 -5.24
CA PRO A 33 -7.32 -9.90 -6.15
C PRO A 33 -6.94 -11.38 -6.19
N GLU A 34 -6.12 -11.77 -7.16
CA GLU A 34 -5.56 -13.13 -7.23
C GLU A 34 -4.82 -13.47 -5.92
N ASP A 35 -4.98 -14.72 -5.46
CA ASP A 35 -4.43 -15.23 -4.20
C ASP A 35 -4.79 -14.43 -2.93
N ASP A 36 -5.85 -13.61 -2.97
CA ASP A 36 -6.22 -12.69 -1.86
C ASP A 36 -5.08 -11.70 -1.52
N ASP A 37 -4.19 -11.43 -2.47
CA ASP A 37 -3.02 -10.56 -2.28
C ASP A 37 -3.39 -9.08 -2.39
N PHE A 38 -3.73 -8.48 -1.25
CA PHE A 38 -3.88 -7.04 -1.10
C PHE A 38 -2.54 -6.34 -0.84
N SER A 39 -1.57 -6.53 -1.73
CA SER A 39 -0.26 -5.89 -1.66
C SER A 39 -0.31 -4.37 -1.43
N ALA A 40 0.47 -3.86 -0.48
CA ALA A 40 0.64 -2.42 -0.24
C ALA A 40 1.72 -1.82 -1.16
N PRO A 41 1.68 -0.52 -1.49
CA PRO A 41 2.72 0.09 -2.31
C PRO A 41 4.06 0.02 -1.57
N SER A 42 5.07 -0.57 -2.21
CA SER A 42 6.35 -0.87 -1.59
C SER A 42 7.36 0.26 -1.78
N ASP A 43 7.21 1.05 -2.85
CA ASP A 43 8.09 2.14 -3.22
C ASP A 43 7.32 3.35 -3.83
N PRO A 44 7.99 4.49 -4.07
CA PRO A 44 7.35 5.66 -4.67
C PRO A 44 6.73 5.43 -6.06
N SER A 45 7.24 4.49 -6.85
CA SER A 45 6.67 4.15 -8.15
C SER A 45 5.33 3.41 -7.99
N ASP A 46 5.26 2.47 -7.05
CA ASP A 46 4.00 1.82 -6.65
C ASP A 46 2.99 2.84 -6.13
N LEU A 47 3.41 3.74 -5.24
CA LEU A 47 2.57 4.81 -4.72
C LEU A 47 2.05 5.71 -5.86
N GLY A 48 2.91 6.07 -6.80
CA GLY A 48 2.54 6.86 -7.96
C GLY A 48 1.43 6.23 -8.80
N ARG A 49 1.47 4.91 -9.00
CA ARG A 49 0.39 4.17 -9.68
C ARG A 49 -0.91 4.20 -8.89
N CYS A 50 -0.85 4.00 -7.57
CA CYS A 50 -2.02 4.13 -6.69
C CYS A 50 -2.65 5.53 -6.78
N LEU A 51 -1.84 6.59 -6.75
CA LEU A 51 -2.35 7.97 -6.82
C LEU A 51 -2.98 8.31 -8.18
N ARG A 52 -2.38 7.88 -9.29
CA ARG A 52 -2.96 8.06 -10.62
C ARG A 52 -4.26 7.28 -10.81
N LEU A 53 -4.38 6.08 -10.22
CA LEU A 53 -5.66 5.38 -10.15
C LEU A 53 -6.71 6.23 -9.41
N LEU A 54 -6.37 6.79 -8.25
CA LEU A 54 -7.27 7.63 -7.47
C LEU A 54 -7.62 8.95 -8.20
N ASP A 55 -6.76 9.45 -9.08
CA ASP A 55 -7.08 10.59 -9.96
C ASP A 55 -8.10 10.22 -11.05
N ILE A 56 -8.07 8.98 -11.55
CA ILE A 56 -9.08 8.46 -12.48
C ILE A 56 -10.42 8.30 -11.77
N PHE A 57 -10.42 7.90 -10.49
CA PHE A 57 -11.61 7.67 -9.65
C PHE A 57 -11.60 8.58 -8.41
N PRO A 58 -11.85 9.89 -8.56
CA PRO A 58 -11.82 10.83 -7.43
C PRO A 58 -12.78 10.46 -6.29
N GLU A 59 -13.86 9.73 -6.60
CA GLU A 59 -14.79 9.17 -5.63
C GLU A 59 -14.16 8.15 -4.66
N TRP A 60 -12.99 7.57 -4.98
CA TRP A 60 -12.27 6.61 -4.15
C TRP A 60 -11.24 7.26 -3.21
N LYS A 61 -10.83 8.51 -3.48
CA LYS A 61 -9.88 9.24 -2.63
C LYS A 61 -10.29 9.27 -1.14
N PRO A 62 -11.52 9.66 -0.75
CA PRO A 62 -11.90 9.67 0.67
C PRO A 62 -12.00 8.27 1.28
N ARG A 63 -12.08 7.22 0.44
CA ARG A 63 -12.20 5.82 0.85
C ARG A 63 -10.84 5.14 1.02
N ILE A 64 -9.72 5.79 0.68
CA ILE A 64 -8.40 5.15 0.72
C ILE A 64 -8.06 4.60 2.11
N HIS A 65 -8.57 5.22 3.17
CA HIS A 65 -8.36 4.76 4.54
C HIS A 65 -9.00 3.39 4.84
N GLU A 66 -9.97 2.94 4.03
CA GLU A 66 -10.54 1.59 4.11
C GLU A 66 -9.48 0.51 3.87
N MET A 67 -8.41 0.81 3.11
CA MET A 67 -7.34 -0.15 2.82
C MET A 67 -6.59 -0.64 4.07
N ALA A 68 -6.68 0.07 5.20
CA ALA A 68 -6.03 -0.33 6.46
C ALA A 68 -6.43 -1.72 6.96
N VAL A 69 -7.56 -2.26 6.50
CA VAL A 69 -8.03 -3.61 6.85
C VAL A 69 -7.14 -4.71 6.25
N HIS A 70 -6.42 -4.41 5.17
CA HIS A 70 -5.62 -5.35 4.38
C HIS A 70 -4.21 -5.59 4.95
N GLY A 71 -4.11 -5.63 6.28
CA GLY A 71 -2.89 -6.00 6.99
C GLY A 71 -2.00 -4.82 7.42
N PRO A 72 -0.92 -5.13 8.17
CA PRO A 72 -0.10 -4.13 8.86
C PRO A 72 0.58 -3.14 7.92
N ALA A 73 0.99 -3.57 6.72
CA ALA A 73 1.63 -2.66 5.76
C ALA A 73 0.68 -1.52 5.35
N TRP A 74 -0.55 -1.85 4.97
CA TRP A 74 -1.58 -0.86 4.66
C TRP A 74 -1.95 -0.03 5.89
N ALA A 75 -2.19 -0.66 7.05
CA ALA A 75 -2.53 0.06 8.28
C ALA A 75 -1.47 1.12 8.62
N GLY A 76 -0.19 0.78 8.49
CA GLY A 76 0.93 1.70 8.68
C GLY A 76 0.94 2.87 7.71
N LEU A 77 0.79 2.60 6.40
CA LEU A 77 0.74 3.63 5.36
C LEU A 77 -0.46 4.56 5.53
N ILE A 78 -1.66 3.99 5.77
CA ILE A 78 -2.91 4.76 5.90
C ILE A 78 -2.85 5.73 7.07
N LYS A 79 -2.21 5.35 8.18
CA LYS A 79 -1.99 6.22 9.35
C LYS A 79 -1.21 7.50 9.01
N GLN A 80 -0.38 7.48 7.97
CA GLN A 80 0.45 8.61 7.53
C GLN A 80 0.18 9.03 6.08
N TRP A 81 -0.96 8.63 5.51
CA TRP A 81 -1.22 8.70 4.07
C TRP A 81 -1.02 10.10 3.52
N ASP A 82 -1.73 11.09 4.07
CA ASP A 82 -1.68 12.47 3.56
C ASP A 82 -0.28 13.06 3.63
N THR A 83 0.47 12.80 4.71
CA THR A 83 1.86 13.22 4.85
C THR A 83 2.76 12.60 3.80
N ILE A 84 2.60 11.29 3.54
CA ILE A 84 3.39 10.58 2.52
C ILE A 84 3.04 11.09 1.12
N VAL A 85 1.77 11.36 0.84
CA VAL A 85 1.31 11.88 -0.46
C VAL A 85 1.83 13.29 -0.69
N ASP A 86 1.76 14.16 0.31
CA ASP A 86 2.34 15.50 0.22
C ASP A 86 3.85 15.42 -0.05
N LEU A 87 4.57 14.58 0.70
CA LEU A 87 5.99 14.35 0.49
C LEU A 87 6.28 13.80 -0.92
N TYR A 88 5.50 12.87 -1.43
CA TYR A 88 5.66 12.33 -2.77
C TYR A 88 5.63 13.42 -3.85
N TYR A 89 4.70 14.36 -3.75
CA TYR A 89 4.59 15.47 -4.71
C TYR A 89 5.64 16.56 -4.49
N ASN A 90 6.03 16.83 -3.24
CA ASN A 90 6.77 18.02 -2.84
C ASN A 90 8.15 17.78 -2.21
N GLU A 91 8.65 16.53 -2.19
CA GLU A 91 9.95 16.17 -1.60
C GLU A 91 11.07 17.10 -2.07
N GLY A 92 11.91 17.56 -1.15
CA GLY A 92 12.99 18.52 -1.44
C GLY A 92 12.55 19.85 -2.06
N GLY A 93 11.25 20.18 -2.08
CA GLY A 93 10.70 21.36 -2.76
C GLY A 93 10.73 21.27 -4.29
N VAL A 94 10.98 20.08 -4.85
CA VAL A 94 11.09 19.86 -6.30
C VAL A 94 9.85 19.11 -6.78
N PRO A 95 9.18 19.54 -7.87
CA PRO A 95 8.06 18.80 -8.44
C PRO A 95 8.49 17.42 -8.98
N LEU A 96 7.59 16.43 -8.88
CA LEU A 96 7.83 15.05 -9.35
C LEU A 96 8.36 14.97 -10.79
N ALA A 97 7.86 15.80 -11.71
CA ALA A 97 8.27 15.81 -13.12
C ALA A 97 9.76 16.18 -13.36
N GLN A 98 10.41 16.77 -12.35
CA GLN A 98 11.82 17.19 -12.39
C GLN A 98 12.71 16.29 -11.51
N ARG A 99 12.15 15.19 -10.99
CA ARG A 99 12.80 14.34 -9.99
C ARG A 99 13.07 12.95 -10.57
N GLU A 100 14.31 12.49 -10.47
CA GLU A 100 14.67 11.13 -10.89
C GLU A 100 14.30 10.07 -9.83
N ARG A 101 14.34 10.43 -8.54
CA ARG A 101 14.14 9.51 -7.40
C ARG A 101 13.52 10.24 -6.21
N SER A 102 12.74 9.52 -5.40
CA SER A 102 12.10 10.03 -4.17
C SER A 102 12.59 9.30 -2.91
N PRO A 103 13.88 9.43 -2.51
CA PRO A 103 14.43 8.73 -1.36
C PRO A 103 13.74 9.06 -0.02
N GLU A 104 13.29 10.30 0.19
CA GLU A 104 12.62 10.68 1.44
C GLU A 104 11.22 10.06 1.52
N THR A 105 10.48 10.08 0.41
CA THR A 105 9.19 9.39 0.28
C THR A 105 9.36 7.89 0.52
N TYR A 106 10.36 7.27 -0.13
CA TYR A 106 10.65 5.86 0.08
C TYR A 106 10.90 5.55 1.56
N LYS A 107 11.74 6.35 2.22
CA LYS A 107 12.03 6.18 3.65
C LYS A 107 10.78 6.34 4.51
N ALA A 108 9.96 7.36 4.25
CA ALA A 108 8.71 7.59 4.98
C ALA A 108 7.75 6.40 4.84
N MET A 109 7.59 5.86 3.62
CA MET A 109 6.79 4.67 3.37
C MET A 109 7.30 3.46 4.16
N LYS A 110 8.62 3.18 4.12
CA LYS A 110 9.19 2.04 4.86
C LYS A 110 9.04 2.16 6.37
N LEU A 111 9.18 3.37 6.93
CA LEU A 111 8.96 3.61 8.36
C LEU A 111 7.49 3.49 8.74
N ALA A 112 6.57 3.93 7.88
CA ALA A 112 5.14 3.75 8.09
C ALA A 112 4.75 2.27 8.08
N ILE A 113 5.23 1.49 7.11
CA ILE A 113 5.04 0.04 7.06
C ILE A 113 5.61 -0.61 8.32
N ALA A 114 6.83 -0.26 8.72
CA ALA A 114 7.45 -0.76 9.94
C ALA A 114 6.62 -0.46 11.21
N ASP A 115 6.03 0.74 11.30
CA ASP A 115 5.13 1.10 12.39
C ASP A 115 3.86 0.24 12.40
N GLY A 116 3.28 -0.02 11.23
CA GLY A 116 2.14 -0.93 11.09
C GLY A 116 2.42 -2.32 11.64
N TYR A 117 3.55 -2.92 11.26
CA TYR A 117 3.98 -4.22 11.76
C TYR A 117 4.34 -4.20 13.26
N ARG A 118 4.97 -3.13 13.74
CA ARG A 118 5.29 -2.97 15.17
C ARG A 118 4.05 -2.98 16.05
N ASN A 119 2.94 -2.46 15.54
CA ASN A 119 1.68 -2.35 16.27
C ASN A 119 0.76 -3.56 16.07
N ASP A 120 1.14 -4.55 15.27
CA ASP A 120 0.36 -5.76 15.05
C ASP A 120 0.88 -6.92 15.92
N PRO A 121 0.13 -7.34 16.96
CA PRO A 121 0.58 -8.35 17.89
C PRO A 121 0.69 -9.75 17.26
N ARG A 122 0.18 -9.98 16.05
CA ARG A 122 0.25 -11.27 15.36
C ARG A 122 1.64 -11.56 14.81
N TYR A 123 2.48 -10.55 14.65
CA TYR A 123 3.79 -10.68 14.03
C TYR A 123 4.93 -10.63 15.03
N ILE A 124 5.97 -11.44 14.78
CA ILE A 124 7.30 -11.30 15.35
C ILE A 124 8.12 -10.50 14.34
N CYS A 125 8.56 -9.31 14.74
CA CYS A 125 9.24 -8.38 13.85
C CYS A 125 10.71 -8.21 14.25
N ARG A 126 11.58 -8.10 13.24
CA ARG A 126 12.96 -7.61 13.40
C ARG A 126 13.09 -6.30 12.63
N PHE A 127 13.74 -5.33 13.25
CA PHE A 127 13.95 -4.01 12.68
C PHE A 127 15.45 -3.73 12.54
N GLY A 128 15.82 -2.99 11.50
CA GLY A 128 17.16 -2.45 11.33
C GLY A 128 17.45 -1.33 12.33
N SER A 129 18.71 -0.92 12.41
CA SER A 129 19.11 0.26 13.21
C SER A 129 18.54 1.58 12.66
N ASP A 130 18.13 1.59 11.39
CA ASP A 130 17.41 2.67 10.72
C ASP A 130 15.90 2.70 11.02
N GLY A 131 15.40 1.74 11.79
CA GLY A 131 13.99 1.59 12.15
C GLY A 131 13.12 0.93 11.07
N MET A 132 13.69 0.56 9.92
CA MET A 132 12.96 -0.16 8.86
C MET A 132 12.70 -1.61 9.26
N LEU A 133 11.62 -2.17 8.72
CA LEU A 133 11.30 -3.58 8.91
C LEU A 133 12.29 -4.44 8.12
N TYR A 134 13.02 -5.30 8.83
CA TYR A 134 13.93 -6.27 8.23
C TYR A 134 13.22 -7.60 7.94
N SER A 135 12.40 -8.08 8.87
CA SER A 135 11.59 -9.28 8.69
C SER A 135 10.36 -9.24 9.58
N ALA A 136 9.26 -9.81 9.09
CA ALA A 136 8.08 -10.11 9.89
C ALA A 136 7.63 -11.55 9.60
N SER A 137 7.32 -12.29 10.65
CA SER A 137 6.75 -13.63 10.56
C SER A 137 5.58 -13.76 11.53
N LEU A 138 4.54 -14.48 11.14
CA LEU A 138 3.42 -14.76 12.03
C LEU A 138 3.90 -15.50 13.28
N LYS A 139 3.32 -15.18 14.42
CA LYS A 139 3.47 -15.99 15.64
C LYS A 139 2.77 -17.33 15.38
N VAL A 140 3.52 -18.41 15.42
CA VAL A 140 2.94 -19.75 15.47
C VAL A 140 2.25 -19.90 16.82
N THR A 141 0.93 -20.10 16.81
CA THR A 141 0.18 -20.48 18.01
C THR A 141 0.29 -21.99 18.20
N GLU A 142 0.46 -22.44 19.44
CA GLU A 142 0.70 -23.86 19.78
C GLU A 142 -0.44 -24.82 19.36
N ASP A 143 -1.61 -24.30 18.96
CA ASP A 143 -2.77 -25.12 18.53
C ASP A 143 -2.63 -25.79 17.14
N GLU A 144 -1.64 -25.42 16.30
CA GLU A 144 -1.42 -26.06 14.99
C GLU A 144 -0.54 -27.33 15.06
N ALA A 145 0.00 -27.65 16.24
CA ALA A 145 0.89 -28.81 16.43
C ALA A 145 0.16 -30.16 16.63
N GLU A 146 -1.17 -30.17 16.77
CA GLU A 146 -1.94 -31.41 17.05
C GLU A 146 -2.62 -32.03 15.82
N THR A 147 -2.50 -31.45 14.63
CA THR A 147 -3.16 -31.98 13.40
C THR A 147 -2.30 -32.88 12.51
N GLU A 148 -1.06 -33.20 12.91
CA GLU A 148 -0.22 -34.20 12.24
C GLU A 148 0.15 -35.33 13.20
N VAL A 149 -0.80 -36.23 13.48
CA VAL A 149 -0.52 -37.59 14.00
C VAL A 149 -1.38 -38.62 13.28
#